data_AF-A0A371WIH6-F1
#
_entry.id   AF-A0A371WIH6-F1
#
_cell.length_a   1.000
_cell.length_b   1.000
_cell.length_c   1.000
_cell.angle_alpha   90.00
_cell.angle_beta   90.00
_cell.angle_gamma   90.00
#
_symmetry.space_group_name_H-M   'P 1'
#
loop_
_entity.id
_entity.type
_entity.pdbx_description
1 polymer ?
#
loop_
_entity_poly.entity_id
_entity_poly.type
_entity_poly.pdbx_seq_one_letter_code
_entity_poly.pdbx_strand_id
1 'polypeptide(L)'
;MSDDCKSGVYQLKVSLRGISPMIWRRLLVPEQMTLFDLHRAIQITLGWEDYHLHAFKLHGRYYGTTHAGERHRDASGRQITLADLQLRLR
;
A
#
# COMPACT_ATOMS: atom_id res chain seq x y z
N MET A 1 -14.04 4.09 29.52
CA MET A 1 -13.44 5.31 28.94
C MET A 1 -12.38 4.82 27.97
N SER A 2 -12.79 4.39 26.79
CA SER A 2 -11.88 3.94 25.75
C SER A 2 -11.53 5.14 24.91
N ASP A 3 -10.24 5.45 24.79
CA ASP A 3 -9.74 6.47 23.89
C ASP A 3 -10.21 6.16 22.47
N ASP A 4 -11.13 6.98 21.96
CA ASP A 4 -11.48 7.05 20.56
C ASP A 4 -10.27 7.68 19.84
N CYS A 5 -9.25 6.84 19.59
CA CYS A 5 -8.09 7.24 18.81
C CYS A 5 -8.62 7.56 17.40
N LYS A 6 -8.68 8.85 17.08
CA LYS A 6 -9.05 9.37 15.76
C LYS A 6 -8.20 8.69 14.69
N SER A 7 -8.72 7.61 14.12
CA SER A 7 -8.08 6.92 12.99
C SER A 7 -8.29 7.78 11.76
N GLY A 8 -7.21 8.39 11.29
CA GLY A 8 -7.20 9.14 10.04
C GLY A 8 -7.60 8.26 8.85
N VAL A 9 -8.19 8.87 7.82
CA VAL A 9 -8.52 8.19 6.56
C VAL A 9 -7.74 8.85 5.43
N TYR A 10 -6.99 8.05 4.68
CA TYR A 10 -6.32 8.48 3.46
C TYR A 10 -7.24 8.30 2.25
N GLN A 11 -7.29 9.33 1.40
CA GLN A 11 -7.86 9.23 0.06
C GLN A 11 -6.75 8.98 -0.97
N LEU A 12 -6.62 7.74 -1.43
CA LEU A 12 -5.59 7.34 -2.38
C LEU A 12 -6.15 7.27 -3.81
N LYS A 13 -5.39 7.79 -4.78
CA LYS A 13 -5.62 7.53 -6.21
C LYS A 13 -4.66 6.45 -6.68
N VAL A 14 -5.21 5.33 -7.15
CA VAL A 14 -4.46 4.22 -7.75
C VAL A 14 -4.62 4.29 -9.26
N SER A 15 -3.53 4.27 -10.03
CA SER A 15 -3.58 4.34 -11.49
C SER A 15 -2.56 3.41 -12.13
N LEU A 16 -2.96 2.72 -13.20
CA LEU A 16 -2.06 1.92 -14.01
C LEU A 16 -1.22 2.82 -14.91
N ARG A 17 0.10 2.66 -14.87
CA ARG A 17 1.04 3.42 -15.70
C ARG A 17 1.12 2.81 -17.09
N GLY A 18 1.28 3.66 -18.11
CA GLY A 18 1.54 3.21 -19.50
C GLY A 18 0.31 2.79 -20.30
N ILE A 19 -0.91 3.01 -19.80
CA ILE A 19 -2.16 2.62 -20.46
C ILE A 19 -2.96 3.87 -20.87
N SER A 20 -3.54 3.85 -22.08
CA SER A 20 -4.50 4.85 -22.57
C SER A 20 -5.77 4.17 -23.10
N PRO A 21 -6.99 4.59 -22.70
CA PRO A 21 -7.25 5.63 -21.70
C PRO A 21 -6.82 5.22 -20.28
N MET A 22 -6.57 6.20 -19.41
CA MET A 22 -6.06 5.96 -18.05
C MET A 22 -7.03 5.12 -17.22
N ILE A 23 -6.58 3.96 -16.75
CA ILE A 23 -7.31 3.13 -15.79
C ILE A 23 -6.91 3.53 -14.37
N TRP A 24 -7.89 3.97 -13.56
CA TRP A 24 -7.66 4.39 -12.17
C TRP A 24 -8.83 4.07 -11.24
N ARG A 25 -8.55 4.08 -9.93
CA ARG A 25 -9.50 3.89 -8.82
C ARG A 25 -9.19 4.90 -7.70
N ARG A 26 -10.21 5.27 -6.92
CA ARG A 26 -10.07 6.08 -5.69
C ARG A 26 -10.44 5.21 -4.50
N LEU A 27 -9.55 5.14 -3.51
CA LEU A 27 -9.72 4.35 -2.30
C LEU A 27 -9.74 5.27 -1.09
N LEU A 28 -10.69 5.03 -0.18
CA LEU A 28 -10.66 5.56 1.18
C LEU A 28 -10.17 4.43 2.08
N VAL A 29 -9.02 4.63 2.71
CA VAL A 29 -8.37 3.60 3.52
C VAL A 29 -8.02 4.17 4.89
N PRO A 30 -8.25 3.41 5.98
CA PRO A 30 -7.79 3.82 7.31
C PRO A 30 -6.27 3.91 7.37
N GLU A 31 -5.73 4.86 8.14
CA GLU A 31 -4.28 5.04 8.28
C GLU A 31 -3.57 3.85 8.94
N GLN A 32 -4.29 3.07 9.73
CA GLN A 32 -3.80 1.84 10.36
C GLN A 32 -3.68 0.65 9.40
N MET A 33 -4.17 0.76 8.15
CA MET A 33 -3.97 -0.31 7.17
C MET A 33 -2.49 -0.53 6.91
N THR A 34 -2.06 -1.79 6.93
CA THR A 34 -0.71 -2.16 6.55
C THR A 34 -0.51 -2.05 5.04
N LEU A 35 0.74 -2.00 4.58
CA LEU A 35 1.03 -2.09 3.14
C LEU A 35 0.51 -3.40 2.52
N PHE A 36 0.48 -4.50 3.28
CA PHE A 36 -0.14 -5.74 2.86
C PHE A 36 -1.66 -5.62 2.71
N ASP A 37 -2.34 -4.89 3.59
CA ASP A 37 -3.78 -4.62 3.47
C ASP A 37 -4.06 -3.70 2.27
N LEU A 38 -3.21 -2.69 2.05
CA LEU A 38 -3.29 -1.85 0.86
C LEU A 38 -3.11 -2.66 -0.43
N HIS A 39 -2.17 -3.60 -0.47
CA HIS A 39 -1.99 -4.51 -1.60
C HIS A 39 -3.28 -5.30 -1.88
N ARG A 40 -3.89 -5.90 -0.86
CA ARG A 40 -5.18 -6.61 -1.04
C ARG A 40 -6.28 -5.71 -1.55
N ALA A 41 -6.39 -4.47 -1.04
CA ALA A 41 -7.37 -3.51 -1.55
C ALA A 41 -7.13 -3.17 -3.04
N ILE A 42 -5.87 -3.02 -3.45
CA ILE A 42 -5.50 -2.80 -4.86
C ILE A 42 -5.89 -4.01 -5.72
N GLN A 43 -5.58 -5.23 -5.27
CA GLN A 43 -5.93 -6.47 -5.98
C GLN A 43 -7.44 -6.54 -6.23
N ILE A 44 -8.26 -6.35 -5.20
CA ILE A 44 -9.73 -6.40 -5.30
C ILE A 44 -10.25 -5.31 -6.25
N THR A 45 -9.76 -4.07 -6.13
CA THR A 45 -10.30 -2.93 -6.89
C THR A 45 -9.92 -2.92 -8.37
N LEU A 46 -8.86 -3.65 -8.72
CA LEU A 46 -8.41 -3.86 -10.09
C LEU A 46 -8.84 -5.23 -10.66
N GLY A 47 -9.44 -6.11 -9.84
CA GLY A 47 -9.86 -7.46 -10.25
C GLY A 47 -8.67 -8.39 -10.51
N TRP A 48 -7.60 -8.27 -9.72
CA TRP A 48 -6.42 -9.12 -9.80
C TRP A 48 -6.45 -10.22 -8.73
N GLU A 49 -5.72 -11.31 -8.99
CA GLU A 49 -5.81 -12.57 -8.24
C GLU A 49 -4.55 -12.93 -7.44
N ASP A 50 -3.69 -11.94 -7.14
CA ASP A 50 -2.49 -12.08 -6.30
C ASP A 50 -1.48 -13.18 -6.73
N TYR A 51 -1.43 -13.50 -8.04
CA TYR A 51 -0.54 -14.55 -8.56
C TYR A 51 0.94 -14.16 -8.66
N HIS A 52 1.26 -12.88 -8.53
CA HIS A 52 2.61 -12.36 -8.73
C HIS A 52 3.15 -11.67 -7.49
N LEU A 53 4.47 -11.75 -7.32
CA LEU A 53 5.19 -11.01 -6.29
C LEU A 53 4.98 -9.51 -6.45
N HIS A 54 4.98 -8.79 -5.33
CA HIS A 54 4.74 -7.35 -5.30
C HIS A 54 5.67 -6.66 -4.30
N ALA A 55 5.95 -5.39 -4.57
CA ALA A 55 6.63 -4.50 -3.63
C ALA A 55 6.14 -3.05 -3.81
N PHE A 56 6.10 -2.31 -2.72
CA PHE A 56 5.93 -0.86 -2.71
C PHE A 56 7.29 -0.19 -2.64
N LYS A 57 7.49 0.87 -3.44
CA LYS A 57 8.68 1.71 -3.39
C LYS A 57 8.30 3.11 -2.91
N LEU A 58 8.88 3.55 -1.80
CA LEU A 58 8.69 4.88 -1.24
C LEU A 58 10.03 5.44 -0.75
N HIS A 59 10.36 6.67 -1.13
CA HIS A 59 11.61 7.35 -0.72
C HIS A 59 12.89 6.49 -0.90
N GLY A 60 12.96 5.71 -1.98
CA GLY A 60 14.10 4.83 -2.27
C GLY A 60 14.11 3.49 -1.51
N ARG A 61 13.18 3.29 -0.57
CA ARG A 61 13.01 2.03 0.18
C ARG A 61 11.96 1.14 -0.48
N TYR A 62 12.16 -0.17 -0.34
CA TYR A 62 11.25 -1.21 -0.85
C TYR A 62 10.57 -1.93 0.31
N TYR A 63 9.26 -2.18 0.18
CA TYR A 63 8.45 -2.90 1.15
C TYR A 63 7.67 -4.01 0.43
N GLY A 64 7.92 -5.28 0.72
CA GLY A 64 7.19 -6.38 0.09
C GLY A 64 8.02 -7.64 -0.12
N THR A 65 7.49 -8.58 -0.90
CA THR A 65 8.11 -9.88 -1.16
C THR A 65 8.99 -9.81 -2.41
N THR A 66 10.30 -9.68 -2.23
CA THR A 66 11.29 -9.86 -3.30
C THR A 66 11.85 -11.28 -3.28
N HIS A 67 11.98 -11.93 -4.44
CA HIS A 67 12.67 -13.21 -4.54
C HIS A 67 14.19 -13.03 -4.78
N ALA A 68 14.95 -13.72 -3.93
CA ALA A 68 16.32 -14.25 -4.08
C ALA A 68 17.48 -13.29 -4.42
N GLY A 69 18.31 -13.03 -3.41
CA GLY A 69 19.75 -12.79 -3.60
C GLY A 69 20.34 -11.70 -2.73
N GLU A 70 19.57 -10.66 -2.41
CA GLU A 70 20.08 -9.50 -1.69
C GLU A 70 19.58 -9.48 -0.25
N ARG A 71 20.53 -9.29 0.68
CA ARG A 71 20.26 -9.06 2.10
C ARG A 71 19.57 -7.72 2.31
N HIS A 72 18.28 -7.66 2.02
CA HIS A 72 17.43 -6.62 2.59
C HIS A 72 16.36 -7.29 3.44
N ARG A 73 16.67 -7.34 4.74
CA ARG A 73 15.72 -7.60 5.82
C ARG A 73 14.62 -6.57 5.68
N ASP A 74 13.46 -6.92 5.15
CA ASP A 74 12.23 -6.28 5.55
C ASP A 74 11.04 -7.17 5.17
N ALA A 75 10.66 -8.05 6.08
CA ALA A 75 9.34 -8.70 6.15
C ALA A 75 8.21 -7.68 6.48
N SER A 76 8.45 -6.41 6.15
CA SER A 76 7.94 -5.22 6.84
C SER A 76 6.58 -4.77 6.32
N GLY A 77 6.17 -5.19 5.11
CA GLY A 77 4.88 -4.78 4.54
C GLY A 77 3.65 -5.18 5.38
N ARG A 78 3.77 -6.21 6.22
CA ARG A 78 2.73 -6.64 7.18
C ARG A 78 2.74 -5.89 8.50
N GLN A 79 3.78 -5.10 8.77
CA GLN A 79 3.99 -4.37 10.03
C GLN A 79 3.93 -2.86 9.83
N ILE A 80 4.24 -2.37 8.62
CA ILE A 80 4.23 -0.96 8.28
C ILE A 80 2.83 -0.54 7.85
N THR A 81 2.27 0.39 8.60
CA THR A 81 0.98 1.03 8.34
C THR A 81 1.15 2.26 7.46
N LEU A 82 0.04 2.80 6.92
CA LEU A 82 0.08 4.05 6.16
C LEU A 82 0.44 5.26 7.04
N ALA A 83 0.06 5.22 8.32
CA ALA A 83 0.46 6.23 9.30
C ALA A 83 2.00 6.31 9.45
N ASP A 84 2.69 5.17 9.40
CA ASP A 84 4.16 5.10 9.53
C ASP A 84 4.90 5.73 8.34
N LEU A 85 4.23 5.87 7.20
CA LEU A 85 4.84 6.37 5.95
C LEU A 85 4.94 7.89 5.88
N GLN A 86 4.45 8.61 6.90
CA GLN A 86 4.49 10.08 7.00
C GLN A 86 4.05 10.77 5.69
N LEU A 87 2.98 10.26 5.08
CA LEU A 87 2.49 10.75 3.81
C LEU A 87 2.01 12.20 3.96
N ARG A 88 2.41 13.06 3.01
CA ARG A 88 1.89 14.43 2.98
C ARG A 88 0.42 14.43 2.60
N LEU A 89 -0.41 14.94 3.50
CA LEU A 89 -1.81 15.30 3.20
C LEU A 89 -1.79 16.56 2.31
N ARG A 90 -2.53 16.51 1.20
CA ARG A 90 -2.72 17.64 0.27
C ARG A 90 -4.19 18.03 0.24
#